data_AF-A0AA35X4X3-F1
#
_entry.id   AF-A0AA35X4X3-F1
#
_cell.length_a   1.000
_cell.length_b   1.000
_cell.length_c   1.000
_cell.angle_alpha   90.00
_cell.angle_beta   90.00
_cell.angle_gamma   90.00
#
_symmetry.space_group_name_H-M   'P 1'
#
loop_
_entity.id
_entity.type
_entity.pdbx_description
1 polymer ?
#
loop_
_entity_poly.entity_id
_entity_poly.type
_entity_poly.pdbx_seq_one_letter_code
_entity_poly.pdbx_strand_id
1 'polypeptide(L)'
;MVFNRDPLGIASSVCVYILLLFGDYAIVYHVLEYGQHEGLGRSFGALLSHCLFAMSIVCHLRASLTDPGYVPLSKTKIDFSSDLEKTESGQKKKKKREPPPIGEWTVCHRCEIYRPPRSHHCRKCGRCVRRMDHHCPWINNCVGELNLKYFFLFVMYSGFLCLYAAVLITVEWLWNREESAQDSTTDKYIHSHDCHVVVV
;
A
#
# COMPACT_ATOMS: atom_id res chain seq x y z
N MET A 1 -15.99 14.84 4.94
CA MET A 1 -14.64 14.36 5.31
C MET A 1 -14.67 13.95 6.77
N VAL A 2 -14.55 12.65 7.09
CA VAL A 2 -14.44 12.20 8.49
C VAL A 2 -13.02 11.70 8.68
N PHE A 3 -12.13 12.61 9.07
CA PHE A 3 -10.77 12.26 9.45
C PHE A 3 -10.84 11.34 10.68
N ASN A 4 -10.40 10.10 10.53
CA ASN A 4 -10.42 9.12 11.62
C ASN A 4 -9.27 9.43 12.60
N ARG A 5 -9.61 9.74 13.85
CA ARG A 5 -8.63 10.07 14.90
C ARG A 5 -8.01 8.82 15.57
N ASP A 6 -8.02 7.67 14.90
CA ASP A 6 -7.38 6.45 15.41
C ASP A 6 -5.85 6.67 15.48
N PRO A 7 -5.24 6.71 16.68
CA PRO A 7 -3.81 6.99 16.83
C PRO A 7 -2.95 5.98 16.08
N LEU A 8 -3.37 4.71 16.04
CA LEU A 8 -2.65 3.66 15.32
C LEU A 8 -2.71 3.90 13.81
N GLY A 9 -3.85 4.35 13.28
CA GLY A 9 -3.98 4.69 11.87
C GLY A 9 -3.15 5.91 11.49
N ILE A 10 -3.10 6.94 12.35
CA ILE A 10 -2.23 8.10 12.14
C ILE A 10 -0.76 7.67 12.13
N ALA A 11 -0.33 6.88 13.12
CA ALA A 11 1.04 6.37 13.19
C ALA A 11 1.40 5.54 11.94
N SER A 12 0.54 4.61 11.53
CA SER A 12 0.75 3.81 10.32
C SER A 12 0.84 4.68 9.06
N SER A 13 0.00 5.70 8.94
CA SER A 13 0.04 6.65 7.82
C SER A 13 1.36 7.44 7.81
N VAL A 14 1.80 7.96 8.97
CA VAL A 14 3.10 8.64 9.10
C VAL A 14 4.26 7.71 8.73
N CYS A 15 4.21 6.45 9.16
CA CYS A 15 5.23 5.46 8.80
C CYS A 15 5.34 5.28 7.28
N VAL A 16 4.25 5.34 6.51
CA VAL A 16 4.31 5.26 5.04
C VAL A 16 5.16 6.40 4.47
N TYR A 17 4.98 7.63 4.95
CA TYR A 17 5.77 8.78 4.48
C TYR A 17 7.25 8.64 4.84
N ILE A 18 7.56 8.17 6.04
CA ILE A 18 8.94 7.91 6.47
C ILE A 18 9.59 6.85 5.56
N LEU A 19 8.89 5.75 5.29
CA LEU A 19 9.41 4.68 4.43
C LEU A 19 9.60 5.12 2.98
N LEU A 20 8.66 5.88 2.42
CA LEU A 20 8.79 6.40 1.06
C LEU A 20 9.95 7.40 0.93
N LEU A 21 10.10 8.32 1.90
CA LEU A 21 11.20 9.27 1.94
C LEU A 21 12.55 8.57 2.10
N PHE A 22 12.62 7.59 3.00
CA PHE A 22 13.83 6.79 3.20
C PHE A 22 14.20 5.98 1.96
N GLY A 23 13.20 5.37 1.30
CA GLY A 23 13.42 4.61 0.06
C GLY A 23 13.97 5.49 -1.06
N ASP A 24 13.37 6.66 -1.30
CA ASP A 24 13.86 7.61 -2.30
C ASP A 24 15.26 8.14 -1.96
N TYR A 25 15.51 8.47 -0.68
CA TYR A 25 16.84 8.85 -0.19
C TYR A 25 17.87 7.75 -0.46
N ALA A 26 17.56 6.49 -0.12
CA ALA A 26 18.48 5.37 -0.30
C ALA A 26 18.82 5.13 -1.78
N ILE A 27 17.84 5.21 -2.67
CA ILE A 27 18.08 5.08 -4.12
C ILE A 27 19.00 6.20 -4.61
N VAL A 28 18.70 7.45 -4.28
CA VAL A 28 19.43 8.60 -4.83
C VAL A 28 20.85 8.69 -4.26
N TYR A 29 21.01 8.61 -2.94
CA TYR A 29 22.31 8.84 -2.29
C TYR A 29 23.17 7.59 -2.19
N HIS A 30 22.59 6.43 -1.86
CA HIS A 30 23.39 5.22 -1.64
C HIS A 30 23.61 4.42 -2.92
N VAL A 31 22.62 4.33 -3.81
CA VAL A 31 22.73 3.50 -5.01
C VAL A 31 23.22 4.33 -6.20
N LEU A 32 22.58 5.46 -6.49
CA LEU A 32 22.92 6.26 -7.67
C LEU A 32 24.16 7.14 -7.51
N GLU A 33 24.40 7.72 -6.32
CA GLU A 33 25.58 8.56 -6.09
C GLU A 33 26.82 7.76 -5.70
N TYR A 34 26.70 6.76 -4.81
CA TYR A 34 27.85 5.94 -4.40
C TYR A 34 28.21 4.84 -5.42
N GLY A 35 27.23 4.31 -6.16
CA GLY A 35 27.42 3.27 -7.17
C GLY A 35 28.07 3.73 -8.48
N GLN A 36 28.77 4.88 -8.47
CA GLN A 36 29.55 5.43 -9.57
C GLN A 36 28.80 5.60 -10.92
N HIS A 37 27.47 5.76 -10.89
CA HIS A 37 26.74 6.15 -12.08
C HIS A 37 27.13 7.58 -12.49
N GLU A 38 27.86 7.74 -13.60
CA GLU A 38 28.28 9.05 -14.07
C GLU A 38 27.31 9.69 -15.08
N GLY A 39 27.30 11.02 -15.09
CA GLY A 39 26.65 11.82 -16.12
C GLY A 39 25.12 11.67 -16.19
N LEU A 40 24.61 11.52 -17.41
CA LEU A 40 23.19 11.64 -17.75
C LEU A 40 22.32 10.52 -17.14
N GLY A 41 22.88 9.32 -16.99
CA GLY A 41 22.17 8.16 -16.43
C GLY A 41 21.77 8.37 -14.97
N ARG A 42 22.65 8.99 -14.17
CA ARG A 42 22.36 9.33 -12.76
C ARG A 42 21.20 10.31 -12.64
N SER A 43 21.23 11.38 -13.43
CA SER A 43 20.17 12.39 -13.43
C SER A 43 18.81 11.82 -13.86
N PHE A 44 18.78 10.97 -14.90
CA PHE A 44 17.54 10.31 -15.32
C PHE A 44 17.03 9.30 -14.29
N GLY A 45 17.91 8.53 -13.66
CA GLY A 45 17.53 7.59 -12.60
C GLY A 45 16.95 8.30 -11.37
N ALA A 46 17.60 9.38 -10.93
CA ALA A 46 17.10 10.20 -9.82
C ALA A 46 15.76 10.86 -10.15
N LEU A 47 15.60 11.40 -11.36
CA LEU A 47 14.33 11.96 -11.81
C LEU A 47 13.21 10.92 -11.80
N LEU A 48 13.47 9.71 -12.29
CA LEU A 48 12.50 8.62 -12.28
C LEU A 48 12.11 8.24 -10.84
N SER A 49 13.08 8.12 -9.92
CA SER A 49 12.83 7.87 -8.50
C SER A 49 11.91 8.93 -7.90
N HIS A 50 12.25 10.21 -8.10
CA HIS A 50 11.45 11.33 -7.59
C HIS A 50 10.04 11.38 -8.20
N CYS A 51 9.89 11.06 -9.48
CA CYS A 51 8.57 10.95 -10.11
C CYS A 51 7.73 9.83 -9.49
N LEU A 52 8.31 8.64 -9.28
CA LEU A 52 7.61 7.51 -8.64
C LEU A 52 7.25 7.80 -7.18
N PHE A 53 8.16 8.43 -6.44
CA PHE A 53 7.93 8.91 -5.08
C PHE A 53 6.78 9.92 -5.05
N ALA A 54 6.83 10.98 -5.86
CA ALA A 54 5.80 12.01 -5.91
C ALA A 54 4.42 11.44 -6.28
N MET A 55 4.37 10.54 -7.28
CA MET A 55 3.13 9.87 -7.68
C MET A 55 2.56 8.98 -6.56
N SER A 56 3.42 8.27 -5.82
CA SER A 56 3.02 7.47 -4.66
C SER A 56 2.42 8.35 -3.56
N ILE A 57 3.03 9.49 -3.26
CA ILE A 57 2.54 10.46 -2.28
C ILE A 57 1.17 11.01 -2.69
N VAL A 58 1.02 11.46 -3.94
CA VAL A 58 -0.26 11.98 -4.44
C VAL A 58 -1.35 10.91 -4.36
N CYS A 59 -1.05 9.68 -4.77
CA CYS A 59 -2.03 8.58 -4.73
C CYS A 59 -2.40 8.21 -3.28
N HIS A 60 -1.44 8.17 -2.37
CA HIS A 60 -1.68 7.92 -0.94
C HIS A 60 -2.58 9.00 -0.34
N LEU A 61 -2.24 10.28 -0.54
CA LEU A 61 -3.06 11.41 -0.07
C LEU A 61 -4.49 11.33 -0.61
N ARG A 62 -4.65 10.99 -1.89
CA ARG A 62 -5.97 10.80 -2.49
C ARG A 62 -6.71 9.60 -1.88
N ALA A 63 -6.05 8.48 -1.62
CA ALA A 63 -6.67 7.33 -0.96
C ALA A 63 -7.09 7.65 0.49
N SER A 64 -6.25 8.36 1.23
CA SER A 64 -6.47 8.75 2.63
C SER A 64 -7.55 9.80 2.81
N LEU A 65 -7.60 10.81 1.93
CA LEU A 65 -8.45 11.99 2.12
C LEU A 65 -9.78 11.92 1.35
N THR A 66 -9.90 11.01 0.37
CA THR A 66 -11.15 10.83 -0.38
C THR A 66 -12.16 10.04 0.44
N ASP A 67 -13.44 10.42 0.34
CA ASP A 67 -14.53 9.63 0.89
C ASP A 67 -14.51 8.23 0.25
N PRO A 68 -14.44 7.13 1.01
CA PRO A 68 -14.43 5.79 0.44
C PRO A 68 -15.77 5.38 -0.21
N GLY A 69 -16.82 6.18 -0.02
CA GLY A 69 -18.18 5.90 -0.43
C GLY A 69 -19.06 5.57 0.77
N TYR A 70 -19.07 6.42 1.79
CA TYR A 70 -19.97 6.25 2.93
C TYR A 70 -21.44 6.26 2.47
N VAL A 71 -22.23 5.32 2.99
CA VAL A 71 -23.68 5.31 2.77
C VAL A 71 -24.29 6.48 3.55
N PRO A 72 -25.10 7.35 2.91
CA PRO A 72 -25.76 8.46 3.60
C PRO A 72 -26.60 7.96 4.78
N LEU A 73 -26.56 8.69 5.90
CA LEU A 73 -27.40 8.39 7.05
C LEU A 73 -28.82 8.91 6.78
N SER A 74 -29.82 8.09 7.12
CA SER A 74 -31.22 8.53 7.14
C SER A 74 -31.41 9.57 8.25
N LYS A 75 -32.05 10.71 7.95
CA LYS A 75 -32.43 11.70 8.97
C LYS A 75 -33.66 11.25 9.78
N THR A 76 -34.44 10.32 9.24
CA THR A 76 -35.63 9.78 9.87
C THR A 76 -35.29 8.42 10.46
N LYS A 77 -35.64 8.18 11.73
CA LYS A 77 -35.52 6.85 12.33
C LYS A 77 -36.38 5.89 11.53
N ILE A 78 -35.75 4.85 10.97
CA ILE A 78 -36.46 3.78 10.28
C ILE A 78 -37.08 2.92 11.37
N ASP A 79 -38.40 2.74 11.31
CA ASP A 79 -39.09 1.85 12.23
C ASP A 79 -38.86 0.39 11.80
N PHE A 80 -38.03 -0.33 12.56
CA PHE A 80 -37.73 -1.74 12.33
C PHE A 80 -38.76 -2.68 12.97
N SER A 81 -39.86 -2.15 13.53
CA SER A 81 -40.93 -2.92 14.18
C SER A 81 -41.45 -4.07 13.29
N SER A 82 -41.67 -3.82 12.00
CA SER A 82 -42.19 -4.83 11.06
C SER A 82 -41.22 -5.99 10.78
N ASP A 83 -39.91 -5.76 10.91
CA ASP A 83 -38.90 -6.82 10.74
C ASP A 83 -38.70 -7.62 12.03
N LEU A 84 -38.96 -6.99 13.19
CA LEU A 84 -38.97 -7.64 14.51
C LEU A 84 -40.22 -8.50 14.73
N GLU A 85 -41.40 -8.06 14.28
CA GLU A 85 -42.64 -8.86 14.38
C GLU A 85 -42.57 -10.17 13.59
N LYS A 86 -41.84 -10.18 12.46
CA LYS A 86 -41.55 -11.41 11.70
C LYS A 86 -40.67 -12.39 12.47
N THR A 87 -39.86 -11.91 13.43
CA THR A 87 -39.07 -12.78 14.31
C THR A 87 -39.84 -13.27 15.54
N GLU A 88 -40.87 -12.55 15.99
CA GLU A 88 -41.63 -12.91 17.21
C GLU A 88 -42.79 -13.89 16.93
N SER A 89 -43.38 -13.85 15.75
CA SER A 89 -44.56 -14.67 15.39
C SER A 89 -44.28 -16.12 14.96
N GLY A 90 -43.03 -16.60 14.95
CA GLY A 90 -42.75 -17.97 14.50
C GLY A 90 -41.36 -18.51 14.82
N GLN A 91 -41.29 -19.34 15.86
CA GLN A 91 -40.25 -20.34 16.16
C GLN A 91 -38.78 -19.87 16.14
N LYS A 92 -38.16 -19.89 17.34
CA LYS A 92 -36.70 -19.89 17.55
C LYS A 92 -36.03 -21.10 16.88
N LYS A 93 -35.92 -21.12 15.55
CA LYS A 93 -34.88 -21.88 14.87
C LYS A 93 -33.72 -20.91 14.70
N LYS A 94 -32.54 -21.26 15.22
CA LYS A 94 -31.27 -20.66 14.77
C LYS A 94 -31.16 -20.96 13.27
N LYS A 95 -31.85 -20.19 12.42
CA LYS A 95 -31.58 -20.19 10.98
C LYS A 95 -30.09 -19.86 10.88
N LYS A 96 -29.30 -20.79 10.33
CA LYS A 96 -28.00 -20.41 9.75
C LYS A 96 -28.30 -19.14 8.95
N ARG A 97 -27.60 -18.05 9.25
CA ARG A 97 -27.77 -16.80 8.49
C ARG A 97 -27.28 -17.13 7.08
N GLU A 98 -28.19 -17.59 6.24
CA GLU A 98 -27.93 -17.72 4.82
C GLU A 98 -27.54 -16.33 4.33
N PRO A 99 -26.44 -16.20 3.58
CA PRO A 99 -26.09 -14.91 3.01
C PRO A 99 -27.30 -14.42 2.21
N PRO A 100 -27.67 -13.14 2.33
CA PRO A 100 -28.75 -12.58 1.54
C PRO A 100 -28.43 -12.83 0.05
N PRO A 101 -29.46 -13.11 -0.77
CA PRO A 101 -29.31 -13.24 -2.21
C PRO A 101 -28.46 -12.11 -2.80
N ILE A 102 -27.60 -12.46 -3.77
CA ILE A 102 -26.69 -11.51 -4.40
C ILE A 102 -27.53 -10.39 -5.03
N GLY A 103 -27.33 -9.16 -4.56
CA GLY A 103 -28.07 -7.98 -5.07
C GLY A 103 -29.18 -7.48 -4.15
N GLU A 104 -29.41 -8.09 -2.99
CA GLU A 104 -30.43 -7.60 -2.04
C GLU A 104 -29.91 -6.53 -1.08
N TRP A 105 -30.83 -5.63 -0.71
CA TRP A 105 -30.63 -4.67 0.36
C TRP A 105 -30.69 -5.36 1.71
N THR A 106 -29.88 -4.90 2.65
CA THR A 106 -29.80 -5.48 4.00
C THR A 106 -29.93 -4.39 5.05
N VAL A 107 -30.17 -4.72 6.31
CA VAL A 107 -30.28 -3.72 7.38
C VAL A 107 -28.97 -3.62 8.15
N CYS A 108 -28.54 -2.38 8.45
CA CYS A 108 -27.49 -2.13 9.43
C CYS A 108 -28.09 -1.50 10.69
N HIS A 109 -28.24 -2.30 11.76
CA HIS A 109 -28.79 -1.80 13.04
C HIS A 109 -27.90 -0.76 13.73
N ARG A 110 -26.59 -0.72 13.47
CA ARG A 110 -25.67 0.27 14.08
C ARG A 110 -25.81 1.66 13.46
N CYS A 111 -26.09 1.70 12.17
CA CYS A 111 -26.30 2.96 11.45
C CYS A 111 -27.79 3.28 11.30
N GLU A 112 -28.68 2.36 11.66
CA GLU A 112 -30.13 2.44 11.49
C GLU A 112 -30.54 2.76 10.04
N ILE A 113 -29.89 2.09 9.07
CA ILE A 113 -30.13 2.29 7.63
C ILE A 113 -30.34 0.97 6.88
N TYR A 114 -31.05 1.07 5.75
CA TYR A 114 -30.95 0.09 4.68
C TYR A 114 -29.61 0.26 3.94
N ARG A 115 -28.90 -0.85 3.86
CA ARG A 115 -27.54 -0.99 3.37
C ARG A 115 -27.60 -1.55 1.94
N PRO A 116 -27.11 -0.79 0.93
CA PRO A 116 -27.07 -1.24 -0.45
C PRO A 116 -26.31 -2.58 -0.62
N PRO A 117 -26.54 -3.32 -1.71
CA PRO A 117 -25.78 -4.53 -2.01
C PRO A 117 -24.27 -4.29 -1.98
N ARG A 118 -23.51 -5.25 -1.45
CA ARG A 118 -22.04 -5.20 -1.28
C ARG A 118 -21.51 -4.08 -0.37
N SER A 119 -22.35 -3.42 0.41
CA SER A 119 -21.86 -2.46 1.42
C SER A 119 -21.69 -3.13 2.79
N HIS A 120 -20.71 -2.69 3.56
CA HIS A 120 -20.37 -3.27 4.86
C HIS A 120 -20.18 -2.18 5.91
N HIS A 121 -20.55 -2.47 7.16
CA HIS A 121 -20.34 -1.57 8.28
C HIS A 121 -18.90 -1.69 8.79
N CYS A 122 -18.13 -0.62 8.66
CA CYS A 122 -16.80 -0.54 9.25
C CYS A 122 -16.91 -0.09 10.71
N ARG A 123 -16.51 -0.95 11.64
CA ARG A 123 -16.49 -0.62 13.08
C ARG A 123 -15.54 0.53 13.41
N LYS A 124 -14.41 0.63 12.71
CA LYS A 124 -13.39 1.67 12.92
C LYS A 124 -13.88 3.04 12.47
N CYS A 125 -14.50 3.12 11.28
CA CYS A 125 -15.06 4.36 10.75
C CYS A 125 -16.44 4.71 11.34
N GLY A 126 -17.11 3.75 12.00
CA GLY A 126 -18.46 3.93 12.55
C GLY A 126 -19.54 4.12 11.49
N ARG A 127 -19.29 3.74 10.23
CA ARG A 127 -20.21 3.95 9.10
C ARG A 127 -20.24 2.77 8.15
N CYS A 128 -21.35 2.63 7.42
CA CYS A 128 -21.43 1.74 6.26
C CYS A 128 -20.70 2.35 5.05
N VAL A 129 -19.93 1.52 4.35
CA VAL A 129 -19.15 1.90 3.16
C VAL A 129 -19.63 1.05 1.98
N ARG A 130 -19.89 1.70 0.83
CA ARG A 130 -20.30 1.04 -0.42
C ARG A 130 -19.14 0.28 -1.05
N ARG A 131 -19.40 -0.94 -1.50
CA ARG A 131 -18.39 -1.87 -2.04
C ARG A 131 -17.12 -1.85 -1.18
N MET A 132 -17.33 -1.93 0.14
CA MET A 132 -16.23 -1.89 1.10
C MET A 132 -15.30 -3.06 0.84
N ASP A 133 -14.03 -2.76 0.63
CA ASP A 133 -13.00 -3.78 0.53
C ASP A 133 -12.46 -4.07 1.94
N HIS A 134 -11.79 -3.09 2.55
CA HIS A 134 -11.30 -3.22 3.92
C HIS A 134 -11.12 -1.85 4.60
N HIS A 135 -10.82 -1.87 5.90
CA HIS A 135 -10.30 -0.71 6.61
C HIS A 135 -8.77 -0.81 6.65
N CYS A 136 -8.08 0.18 6.11
CA CYS A 136 -6.64 0.13 5.94
C CYS A 136 -5.97 1.12 6.90
N PRO A 137 -5.19 0.65 7.89
CA PRO A 137 -4.48 1.53 8.82
C PRO A 137 -3.42 2.38 8.11
N TRP A 138 -2.81 1.86 7.04
CA TRP A 138 -1.73 2.52 6.29
C TRP A 138 -2.16 3.80 5.55
N ILE A 139 -3.45 3.91 5.21
CA ILE A 139 -4.04 5.15 4.67
C ILE A 139 -4.93 5.85 5.69
N ASN A 140 -5.05 5.32 6.91
CA ASN A 140 -5.96 5.76 7.96
C ASN A 140 -7.42 5.98 7.47
N ASN A 141 -7.89 5.14 6.55
CA ASN A 141 -9.19 5.28 5.92
C ASN A 141 -9.73 3.91 5.48
N CYS A 142 -11.03 3.83 5.23
CA CYS A 142 -11.59 2.70 4.51
C CYS A 142 -11.18 2.71 3.05
N VAL A 143 -11.03 1.54 2.44
CA VAL A 143 -10.95 1.36 1.00
C VAL A 143 -12.33 0.90 0.53
N GLY A 144 -12.93 1.69 -0.35
CA GLY A 144 -14.25 1.45 -0.91
C GLY A 144 -14.36 1.97 -2.33
N GLU A 145 -15.57 1.97 -2.86
CA GLU A 145 -15.84 2.26 -4.27
C GLU A 145 -15.21 3.55 -4.80
N LEU A 146 -15.19 4.63 -4.00
CA LEU A 146 -14.79 5.96 -4.46
C LEU A 146 -13.29 6.25 -4.31
N ASN A 147 -12.54 5.44 -3.55
CA ASN A 147 -11.10 5.62 -3.37
C ASN A 147 -10.26 4.39 -3.74
N LEU A 148 -10.88 3.28 -4.16
CA LEU A 148 -10.20 2.05 -4.57
C LEU A 148 -9.14 2.30 -5.66
N LYS A 149 -9.45 3.14 -6.65
CA LYS A 149 -8.49 3.50 -7.72
C LYS A 149 -7.21 4.11 -7.16
N TYR A 150 -7.33 5.07 -6.23
CA TYR A 150 -6.18 5.75 -5.65
C TYR A 150 -5.36 4.79 -4.78
N PHE A 151 -6.04 3.93 -4.01
CA PHE A 151 -5.37 2.90 -3.22
C PHE A 151 -4.57 1.93 -4.11
N PHE A 152 -5.18 1.45 -5.19
CA PHE A 152 -4.49 0.56 -6.14
C PHE A 152 -3.28 1.24 -6.79
N LEU A 153 -3.43 2.49 -7.26
CA LEU A 153 -2.33 3.25 -7.84
C LEU A 153 -1.20 3.50 -6.81
N PHE A 154 -1.53 3.78 -5.56
CA PHE A 154 -0.54 3.92 -4.48
C PHE A 154 0.29 2.64 -4.31
N VAL A 155 -0.36 1.47 -4.22
CA VAL A 155 0.33 0.18 -4.09
C VAL A 155 1.19 -0.10 -5.33
N MET A 156 0.68 0.22 -6.52
CA MET A 156 1.40 0.00 -7.77
C MET A 156 2.65 0.88 -7.90
N TYR A 157 2.55 2.19 -7.65
CA TYR A 157 3.71 3.09 -7.71
C TYR A 157 4.74 2.79 -6.61
N SER A 158 4.28 2.44 -5.41
CA SER A 158 5.18 1.98 -4.34
C SER A 158 5.88 0.67 -4.73
N GLY A 159 5.15 -0.26 -5.36
CA GLY A 159 5.70 -1.51 -5.89
C GLY A 159 6.73 -1.28 -6.99
N PHE A 160 6.48 -0.33 -7.91
CA PHE A 160 7.46 0.06 -8.93
C PHE A 160 8.70 0.72 -8.33
N LEU A 161 8.57 1.54 -7.28
CA LEU A 161 9.72 2.09 -6.56
C LEU A 161 10.57 0.97 -5.92
N CYS A 162 9.92 0.00 -5.25
CA CYS A 162 10.61 -1.16 -4.68
C CYS A 162 11.29 -2.03 -5.76
N LEU A 163 10.60 -2.28 -6.87
CA LEU A 163 11.17 -3.05 -7.99
C LEU A 163 12.35 -2.33 -8.61
N TYR A 164 12.25 -1.02 -8.80
CA TYR A 164 13.33 -0.18 -9.31
C TYR A 164 14.56 -0.25 -8.40
N ALA A 165 14.39 -0.09 -7.09
CA ALA A 165 15.46 -0.26 -6.11
C ALA A 165 16.09 -1.65 -6.18
N ALA A 166 15.28 -2.71 -6.20
CA ALA A 166 15.77 -4.09 -6.26
C ALA A 166 16.59 -4.36 -7.53
N VAL A 167 16.15 -3.84 -8.69
CA VAL A 167 16.90 -3.97 -9.95
C VAL A 167 18.24 -3.24 -9.85
N LEU A 168 18.27 -1.98 -9.39
CA LEU A 168 19.51 -1.23 -9.28
C LEU A 168 20.51 -1.92 -8.33
N ILE A 169 20.05 -2.33 -7.14
CA ILE A 169 20.88 -3.04 -6.16
C ILE A 169 21.42 -4.35 -6.75
N THR A 170 20.59 -5.09 -7.50
CA THR A 170 21.03 -6.35 -8.12
C THR A 170 22.07 -6.10 -9.20
N VAL A 171 21.89 -5.07 -10.03
CA VAL A 171 22.85 -4.71 -11.08
C VAL A 171 24.18 -4.29 -10.47
N GLU A 172 24.16 -3.42 -9.46
CA GLU A 172 25.37 -2.98 -8.76
C GLU A 172 26.09 -4.15 -8.08
N TRP A 173 25.34 -5.04 -7.42
CA TRP A 173 25.91 -6.24 -6.82
C TRP A 173 26.57 -7.17 -7.86
N LEU A 174 25.94 -7.35 -9.02
CA LEU A 174 26.49 -8.16 -10.11
C LEU A 174 27.77 -7.55 -10.68
N TRP A 175 27.80 -6.22 -10.85
CA TRP A 175 28.96 -5.49 -11.31
C TRP A 175 30.15 -5.62 -10.35
N ASN A 176 29.92 -5.33 -9.07
CA ASN A 176 30.95 -5.41 -8.02
C ASN A 176 31.51 -6.84 -7.88
N ARG A 177 30.67 -7.86 -8.11
CA ARG A 177 31.10 -9.26 -8.09
C ARG A 177 32.05 -9.60 -9.24
N GLU A 178 31.82 -9.03 -10.43
CA GLU A 178 32.68 -9.23 -11.60
C GLU A 178 34.04 -8.54 -11.40
N GLU A 179 34.04 -7.30 -10.92
CA GLU A 179 35.26 -6.55 -10.60
C GLU A 179 36.12 -7.26 -9.54
N SER A 180 35.49 -7.73 -8.46
CA SER A 180 36.17 -8.51 -7.41
C SER A 180 36.78 -9.81 -7.94
N ALA A 181 36.12 -10.47 -8.90
CA ALA A 181 36.64 -11.69 -9.51
C ALA A 181 37.87 -11.40 -10.40
N GLN A 182 37.83 -10.27 -11.12
CA GLN A 182 38.92 -9.81 -11.96
C GLN A 182 40.17 -9.46 -11.14
N ASP A 183 40.02 -8.68 -10.07
CA ASP A 183 41.13 -8.32 -9.16
C ASP A 183 41.77 -9.57 -8.53
N SER A 184 40.96 -10.52 -8.06
CA SER A 184 41.48 -11.77 -7.49
C SER A 184 42.27 -12.62 -8.49
N THR A 185 41.97 -12.51 -9.79
CA THR A 185 42.67 -13.21 -10.86
C THR A 185 43.97 -12.50 -11.20
N THR A 186 43.94 -11.17 -11.26
CA THR A 186 45.12 -10.33 -11.46
C THR A 186 46.15 -10.52 -10.36
N ASP A 187 45.74 -10.52 -9.09
CA ASP A 187 46.66 -10.72 -7.95
C ASP A 187 47.36 -12.08 -8.00
N LYS A 188 46.63 -13.14 -8.36
CA LYS A 188 47.22 -14.48 -8.54
C LYS A 188 48.24 -14.52 -9.68
N TYR A 189 47.94 -13.82 -10.78
CA TYR A 189 48.86 -13.74 -11.91
C TYR A 189 50.15 -13.00 -11.53
N ILE A 190 50.06 -11.83 -10.89
CA ILE A 190 51.21 -11.04 -10.43
C ILE A 190 52.08 -11.85 -9.47
N HIS A 191 51.47 -12.46 -8.43
CA HIS A 191 52.23 -13.26 -7.46
C HIS A 191 52.92 -14.47 -8.12
N SER A 192 52.29 -15.11 -9.10
CA SER A 192 52.93 -16.20 -9.83
C SER A 192 54.14 -15.74 -10.65
N HIS A 193 54.08 -14.57 -11.28
CA HIS A 193 55.20 -14.05 -12.07
C HIS A 193 56.34 -13.54 -11.19
N ASP A 194 56.07 -12.89 -10.07
CA ASP A 194 57.12 -12.42 -9.16
C ASP A 194 57.86 -13.58 -8.47
N CYS A 195 57.16 -14.68 -8.13
CA CYS A 195 57.81 -15.88 -7.59
C CYS A 195 58.77 -16.55 -8.60
N HIS A 196 58.56 -16.38 -9.90
CA HIS A 196 59.44 -16.94 -10.93
C HIS A 196 60.66 -16.05 -11.24
N VAL A 197 60.61 -14.75 -10.93
CA VAL A 197 61.72 -13.82 -11.17
C VAL A 197 62.75 -13.82 -10.02
N VAL A 198 62.39 -14.28 -8.82
CA VAL A 198 63.27 -14.29 -7.63
C VAL A 198 64.12 -15.58 -7.50
N VAL A 199 63.96 -16.57 -8.39
CA VAL A 199 64.63 -17.89 -8.30
C VAL A 199 65.79 -18.05 -9.31
N VAL A 200 66.41 -16.95 -9.77
CA VAL A 200 67.58 -16.99 -10.67
C VAL A 200 68.77 -16.26 -10.06
#